data_AF-A0A2N9HYL8-F1
#
_entry.id   AF-A0A2N9HYL8-F1
#
_cell.length_a   1.000
_cell.length_b   1.000
_cell.length_c   1.000
_cell.angle_alpha   90.00
_cell.angle_beta   90.00
_cell.angle_gamma   90.00
#
_symmetry.space_group_name_H-M   'P 1'
#
loop_
_entity.id
_entity.type
_entity.pdbx_description
1 polymer ?
#
loop_
_entity_poly.entity_id
_entity_poly.type
_entity_poly.pdbx_seq_one_letter_code
_entity_poly.pdbx_strand_id
1 'polypeptide(L)'
;MEEYRHVALRTSAYPMLTAVSFLGMGDIVTKEAFEWISSNPKSITGSSVIGRLMDDMKSHKFEQERGHASSAVECYMKQHGVSEQVVHDELNKQVANAWKDINEECMRPTVVPMPLLMRVLNLARVVDVIYKEGDAYTHVGKEMKYDVASLLIDPGALFLGWTKGLVDAISNGFLGSWPSAAVICVRFEFVLLYLTCNSSIEIGLRLHYTRPLLLVASWKMGGTSHLLLLGADGRLYVLLLSLI
;
A
#
# COMPACT_ATOMS: atom_id res chain seq x y z
N MET A 1 5.90 -7.97 25.93
CA MET A 1 5.22 -7.06 24.98
C MET A 1 5.84 -5.67 24.95
N GLU A 2 6.06 -5.00 26.08
CA GLU A 2 6.62 -3.64 26.08
C GLU A 2 8.02 -3.56 25.46
N GLU A 3 8.94 -4.42 25.92
CA GLU A 3 10.31 -4.51 25.38
C GLU A 3 10.30 -4.84 23.88
N TYR A 4 9.50 -5.83 23.47
CA TYR A 4 9.30 -6.18 22.08
C TYR A 4 8.83 -4.96 21.27
N ARG A 5 7.81 -4.23 21.73
CA ARG A 5 7.22 -3.10 20.99
C ARG A 5 8.23 -2.00 20.71
N HIS A 6 9.08 -1.68 21.68
CA HIS A 6 10.12 -0.67 21.50
C HIS A 6 11.09 -0.99 20.36
N VAL A 7 11.46 -2.27 20.20
CA VAL A 7 12.33 -2.73 19.11
C VAL A 7 11.54 -2.89 17.81
N ALA A 8 10.37 -3.52 17.89
CA ALA A 8 9.56 -3.94 16.75
C ALA A 8 9.07 -2.78 15.88
N LEU A 9 8.71 -1.64 16.50
CA LEU A 9 8.32 -0.45 15.74
C LEU A 9 9.48 0.16 14.97
N ARG A 10 10.71 0.10 15.50
CA ARG A 10 11.91 0.56 14.79
C ARG A 10 12.30 -0.40 13.67
N THR A 11 12.25 -1.71 13.93
CA THR A 11 12.59 -2.74 12.95
C THR A 11 11.48 -2.97 11.91
N SER A 12 10.30 -2.36 12.07
CA SER A 12 9.27 -2.30 11.02
C SER A 12 9.75 -1.57 9.76
N ALA A 13 10.81 -0.74 9.87
CA ALA A 13 11.36 0.10 8.81
C ALA A 13 10.41 1.18 8.25
N TYR A 14 9.17 1.31 8.74
CA TYR A 14 8.19 2.29 8.24
C TYR A 14 8.60 3.76 8.41
N PRO A 15 9.21 4.19 9.54
CA PRO A 15 9.69 5.56 9.67
C PRO A 15 10.79 5.88 8.64
N MET A 16 11.72 4.95 8.44
CA MET A 16 12.79 5.06 7.44
C MET A 16 12.23 5.04 6.02
N LEU A 17 11.34 4.11 5.69
CA LEU A 17 10.74 3.97 4.37
C LEU A 17 9.96 5.23 3.98
N THR A 18 9.24 5.82 4.94
CA THR A 18 8.58 7.11 4.73
C THR A 18 9.59 8.20 4.41
N ALA A 19 10.63 8.37 5.22
CA ALA A 19 11.66 9.39 4.99
C ALA A 19 12.32 9.24 3.62
N VAL A 20 12.66 8.02 3.21
CA VAL A 20 13.24 7.73 1.89
C VAL A 20 12.24 8.07 0.77
N SER A 21 10.96 7.74 0.96
CA SER A 21 9.93 8.03 -0.05
C SER A 21 9.70 9.52 -0.31
N PHE A 22 10.05 10.38 0.65
CA PHE A 22 9.94 11.83 0.50
C PHE A 22 11.02 12.41 -0.42
N LEU A 23 12.20 11.77 -0.52
CA LEU A 23 13.31 12.29 -1.33
C LEU A 23 12.96 12.47 -2.82
N GLY A 24 11.98 11.72 -3.33
CA GLY A 24 11.51 11.81 -4.71
C GLY A 24 10.32 12.74 -4.95
N MET A 25 9.87 13.49 -3.95
CA MET A 25 8.63 14.27 -4.04
C MET A 25 8.83 15.76 -4.39
N GLY A 26 10.07 16.19 -4.64
CA GLY A 26 10.40 17.55 -5.09
C GLY A 26 10.17 18.61 -4.00
N ASP A 27 9.84 19.83 -4.42
CA ASP A 27 9.81 21.03 -3.56
C ASP A 27 8.75 21.00 -2.45
N ILE A 28 7.82 20.03 -2.49
CA ILE A 28 6.84 19.85 -1.41
C ILE A 28 7.48 19.34 -0.11
N VAL A 29 8.69 18.79 -0.18
CA VAL A 29 9.39 18.20 0.95
C VAL A 29 10.31 19.24 1.56
N THR A 30 10.01 19.63 2.79
CA THR A 30 10.78 20.62 3.53
C THR A 30 11.56 20.00 4.68
N LYS A 31 12.43 20.77 5.33
CA LYS A 31 13.13 20.34 6.55
C LYS A 31 12.13 19.97 7.66
N GLU A 32 11.06 20.75 7.77
CA GLU A 32 9.97 20.55 8.73
C GLU A 32 9.26 19.21 8.50
N ALA A 33 9.20 18.72 7.26
CA ALA A 33 8.64 17.39 6.97
C ALA A 33 9.50 16.26 7.57
N PHE A 34 10.83 16.38 7.53
CA PHE A 34 11.73 15.40 8.14
C PHE A 34 11.77 15.50 9.67
N GLU A 35 11.68 16.71 10.21
CA GLU A 35 11.51 16.94 11.65
C GLU A 35 10.17 16.38 12.13
N TRP A 36 9.10 16.54 11.35
CA TRP A 36 7.80 15.95 11.61
C TRP A 36 7.89 14.42 11.65
N ILE A 37 8.50 13.75 10.65
CA ILE A 37 8.71 12.28 10.70
C ILE A 37 9.46 11.88 11.99
N SER A 38 10.53 12.60 12.32
CA SER A 38 11.38 12.31 13.48
C SER A 38 10.66 12.48 14.83
N SER A 39 9.57 13.26 14.85
CA SER A 39 8.71 13.42 16.04
C SER A 39 7.80 12.21 16.30
N ASN A 40 7.81 11.19 15.44
CA ASN A 40 6.95 9.99 15.48
C ASN A 40 5.44 10.31 15.58
N PRO A 41 4.89 11.04 14.59
CA PRO A 41 3.48 11.39 14.57
C PRO A 41 2.61 10.13 14.51
N LYS A 42 1.32 10.29 14.83
CA LYS A 42 0.37 9.17 14.96
C LYS A 42 0.31 8.30 13.71
N SER A 43 0.39 8.87 12.52
CA SER A 43 0.37 8.20 11.23
C SER A 43 1.61 7.35 10.97
N ILE A 44 2.79 7.86 11.35
CA ILE A 44 4.06 7.11 11.26
C ILE A 44 4.07 5.96 12.28
N THR A 45 3.64 6.24 13.50
CA THR A 45 3.51 5.20 14.54
C THR A 45 2.47 4.16 14.14
N GLY A 46 1.32 4.59 13.62
CA GLY A 46 0.23 3.73 13.17
C GLY A 46 0.64 2.84 12.00
N SER A 47 1.30 3.40 10.98
CA SER A 47 1.80 2.61 9.85
C SER A 47 2.86 1.59 10.29
N SER A 48 3.72 1.94 11.25
CA SER A 48 4.68 1.01 11.85
C SER A 48 4.00 -0.12 12.62
N VAL A 49 2.93 0.18 13.37
CA VAL A 49 2.12 -0.82 14.10
C VAL A 49 1.43 -1.76 13.12
N ILE A 50 0.79 -1.23 12.07
CA ILE A 50 0.10 -2.03 11.05
C ILE A 50 1.10 -2.97 10.37
N GLY A 51 2.20 -2.41 9.85
CA GLY A 51 3.26 -3.17 9.19
C GLY A 51 3.78 -4.30 10.06
N ARG A 52 4.17 -3.99 11.29
CA ARG A 52 4.77 -4.96 12.21
C ARG A 52 3.79 -6.04 12.67
N LEU A 53 2.58 -5.66 13.09
CA LEU A 53 1.66 -6.66 13.65
C LEU A 53 1.06 -7.56 12.57
N MET A 54 0.80 -7.04 11.36
CA MET A 54 0.33 -7.86 10.25
C MET A 54 1.40 -8.83 9.77
N ASP A 55 2.65 -8.39 9.68
CA ASP A 55 3.81 -9.26 9.39
C ASP A 55 3.88 -10.39 10.40
N ASP A 56 4.05 -10.07 11.68
CA ASP A 56 4.18 -11.05 12.76
C ASP A 56 3.00 -12.04 12.81
N MET A 57 1.75 -11.58 12.70
CA MET A 57 0.59 -12.50 12.70
C MET A 57 0.61 -13.50 11.54
N LYS A 58 1.17 -13.14 10.38
CA LYS A 58 1.17 -13.97 9.18
C LYS A 58 2.45 -14.80 9.02
N SER A 59 3.58 -14.33 9.56
CA SER A 59 4.89 -14.97 9.39
C SER A 59 5.34 -15.80 10.61
N HIS A 60 4.76 -15.60 11.81
CA HIS A 60 5.36 -16.11 13.05
C HIS A 60 5.67 -17.61 13.05
N LYS A 61 4.82 -18.47 12.46
CA LYS A 61 5.06 -19.93 12.41
C LYS A 61 6.33 -20.26 11.62
N PHE A 62 6.44 -19.68 10.43
CA PHE A 62 7.63 -19.83 9.59
C PHE A 62 8.87 -19.24 10.28
N GLU A 63 8.73 -18.09 10.95
CA GLU A 63 9.81 -17.45 11.70
C GLU A 63 10.30 -18.31 12.87
N GLN A 64 9.40 -18.96 13.60
CA GLN A 64 9.76 -19.90 14.67
C GLN A 64 10.47 -21.16 14.11
N GLU A 65 10.01 -21.71 12.98
CA GLU A 65 10.63 -22.88 12.35
C GLU A 65 12.10 -22.64 11.97
N ARG A 66 12.45 -21.44 11.51
CA ARG A 66 13.82 -21.05 11.15
C ARG A 66 14.66 -20.51 12.32
N GLY A 67 14.14 -20.57 13.55
CA GLY A 67 14.83 -20.09 14.76
C GLY A 67 15.00 -18.56 14.82
N HIS A 68 14.06 -17.81 14.25
CA HIS A 68 14.06 -16.35 14.36
C HIS A 68 13.64 -15.88 15.76
N ALA A 69 13.83 -14.59 16.03
CA ALA A 69 13.40 -13.99 17.30
C ALA A 69 11.88 -14.12 17.49
N SER A 70 11.42 -14.12 18.75
CA SER A 70 9.99 -14.18 19.06
C SER A 70 9.23 -12.98 18.49
N SER A 71 8.12 -13.26 17.82
CA SER A 71 7.22 -12.24 17.27
C SER A 71 6.29 -11.69 18.36
N ALA A 72 5.46 -10.71 18.00
CA ALA A 72 4.36 -10.23 18.84
C ALA A 72 3.48 -11.38 19.34
N VAL A 73 3.28 -12.42 18.52
CA VAL A 73 2.43 -13.56 18.87
C VAL A 73 3.03 -14.32 20.05
N GLU A 74 4.28 -14.78 19.94
CA GLU A 74 4.96 -15.52 21.01
C GLU A 74 5.17 -14.66 22.25
N CYS A 75 5.55 -13.39 22.07
CA CYS A 75 5.73 -12.46 23.18
C CYS A 75 4.43 -12.26 23.98
N TYR A 76 3.29 -12.14 23.30
CA TYR A 76 2.00 -11.92 23.96
C TYR A 76 1.51 -13.21 24.64
N MET A 77 1.58 -14.35 23.95
CA MET A 77 1.22 -15.65 24.51
C MET A 77 2.03 -15.95 25.77
N LYS A 78 3.35 -15.73 25.74
CA LYS A 78 4.24 -15.94 26.89
C LYS A 78 3.93 -15.02 28.06
N GLN A 79 3.60 -13.76 27.80
CA GLN A 79 3.33 -12.78 28.85
C GLN A 79 1.98 -13.02 29.54
N HIS A 80 0.96 -13.47 28.79
CA HIS A 80 -0.41 -13.53 29.28
C HIS A 80 -0.96 -14.95 29.48
N GLY A 81 -0.24 -15.98 29.02
CA GLY A 81 -0.67 -17.39 29.14
C GLY A 81 -1.93 -17.71 28.34
N VAL A 82 -2.17 -17.00 27.23
CA VAL A 82 -3.39 -17.12 26.41
C VAL A 82 -3.13 -17.90 25.11
N SER A 83 -4.20 -18.35 24.46
CA SER A 83 -4.12 -19.03 23.16
C SER A 83 -3.77 -18.08 22.01
N GLU A 84 -3.23 -18.63 20.93
CA GLU A 84 -2.91 -17.90 19.70
C GLU A 84 -4.13 -17.12 19.17
N GLN A 85 -5.33 -17.72 19.19
CA GLN A 85 -6.56 -17.04 18.73
C GLN A 85 -6.84 -15.75 19.52
N VAL A 86 -6.70 -15.78 20.85
CA VAL A 86 -6.90 -14.61 21.70
C VAL A 86 -5.88 -13.52 21.37
N VAL A 87 -4.65 -13.93 21.04
CA VAL A 87 -3.60 -12.99 20.62
C VAL A 87 -3.93 -12.35 19.28
N HIS A 88 -4.34 -13.13 18.27
CA HIS A 88 -4.77 -12.59 16.98
C HIS A 88 -5.92 -11.59 17.13
N ASP A 89 -6.92 -11.89 17.95
CA ASP A 89 -8.03 -10.97 18.21
C ASP A 89 -7.54 -9.65 18.82
N GLU A 90 -6.58 -9.70 19.76
CA GLU A 90 -6.04 -8.51 20.41
C GLU A 90 -5.11 -7.70 19.49
N LEU A 91 -4.23 -8.36 18.73
CA LEU A 91 -3.36 -7.69 17.77
C LEU A 91 -4.19 -7.04 16.64
N ASN A 92 -5.26 -7.68 16.18
CA ASN A 92 -6.18 -7.08 15.21
C ASN A 92 -6.88 -5.83 15.75
N LYS A 93 -7.25 -5.77 17.04
CA LYS A 93 -7.75 -4.52 17.64
C LYS A 93 -6.71 -3.41 17.63
N GLN A 94 -5.44 -3.74 17.89
CA GLN A 94 -4.35 -2.76 17.82
C GLN A 94 -4.14 -2.24 16.39
N VAL A 95 -4.20 -3.12 15.39
CA VAL A 95 -4.17 -2.75 13.97
C VAL A 95 -5.36 -1.84 13.61
N ALA A 96 -6.57 -2.18 14.05
CA ALA A 96 -7.76 -1.35 13.81
C ALA A 96 -7.65 0.04 14.46
N ASN A 97 -7.04 0.14 15.64
CA ASN A 97 -6.80 1.42 16.30
C ASN A 97 -5.72 2.24 15.59
N ALA A 98 -4.65 1.60 15.10
CA ALA A 98 -3.64 2.25 14.30
C ALA A 98 -4.21 2.85 12.99
N TRP A 99 -5.15 2.16 12.35
CA TRP A 99 -5.90 2.71 11.22
C TRP A 99 -6.72 3.96 11.59
N LYS A 100 -7.36 3.97 12.77
CA LYS A 100 -8.09 5.16 13.26
C LYS A 100 -7.14 6.33 13.49
N ASP A 101 -5.96 6.09 14.05
CA ASP A 101 -4.94 7.13 14.27
C ASP A 101 -4.46 7.74 12.93
N ILE A 102 -4.19 6.92 11.91
CA ILE A 102 -3.85 7.42 10.56
C ILE A 102 -4.99 8.26 9.98
N ASN A 103 -6.24 7.76 10.08
CA ASN A 103 -7.40 8.45 9.55
C ASN A 103 -7.66 9.79 10.25
N GLU A 104 -7.52 9.83 11.58
CA GLU A 104 -7.66 11.05 12.38
C GLU A 104 -6.65 12.11 11.93
N GLU A 105 -5.40 11.73 11.70
CA GLU A 105 -4.36 12.65 11.24
C GLU A 105 -4.59 13.12 9.80
N CYS A 106 -5.11 12.26 8.92
CA CYS A 106 -5.48 12.65 7.55
C CYS A 106 -6.68 13.62 7.49
N MET A 107 -7.51 13.69 8.54
CA MET A 107 -8.68 14.58 8.59
C MET A 107 -8.39 15.93 9.27
N ARG A 108 -7.28 16.07 9.99
CA ARG A 108 -6.92 17.28 10.72
C ARG A 108 -5.89 18.11 9.96
N PRO A 109 -5.84 19.43 10.19
CA PRO A 109 -4.69 20.22 9.80
C PRO A 109 -3.43 19.63 10.44
N THR A 110 -2.40 19.37 9.62
CA THR A 110 -1.09 18.94 10.11
C THR A 110 -0.02 19.92 9.65
N VAL A 111 1.18 19.82 10.22
CA VAL A 111 2.34 20.63 9.82
C VAL A 111 2.87 20.25 8.43
N VAL A 112 2.46 19.10 7.88
CA VAL A 112 2.86 18.62 6.57
C VAL A 112 1.72 18.71 5.55
N PRO A 113 2.01 18.97 4.27
CA PRO A 113 1.00 18.99 3.23
C PRO A 113 0.41 17.59 2.98
N MET A 114 -0.87 17.54 2.59
CA MET A 114 -1.62 16.29 2.39
C MET A 114 -0.91 15.23 1.52
N PRO A 115 -0.19 15.57 0.43
CA PRO A 115 0.51 14.54 -0.35
C PRO A 115 1.56 13.75 0.44
N LEU A 116 2.18 14.36 1.46
CA LEU A 116 3.11 13.66 2.35
C LEU A 116 2.38 12.69 3.29
N LEU A 117 1.22 13.07 3.83
CA LEU A 117 0.36 12.15 4.60
C LEU A 117 -0.16 11.00 3.74
N MET A 118 -0.59 11.30 2.52
CA MET A 118 -1.04 10.28 1.55
C MET A 118 0.05 9.26 1.26
N ARG A 119 1.33 9.67 1.26
CA ARG A 119 2.45 8.73 1.12
C ARG A 119 2.51 7.75 2.29
N VAL A 120 2.38 8.22 3.53
CA VAL A 120 2.34 7.36 4.73
C VAL A 120 1.14 6.41 4.70
N LEU A 121 -0.05 6.93 4.37
CA LEU A 121 -1.27 6.14 4.23
C LEU A 121 -1.12 5.04 3.18
N ASN A 122 -0.56 5.36 2.01
CA ASN A 122 -0.38 4.40 0.94
C ASN A 122 0.67 3.33 1.28
N LEU A 123 1.72 3.68 2.02
CA LEU A 123 2.64 2.68 2.58
C LEU A 123 1.91 1.71 3.53
N ALA A 124 1.04 2.20 4.41
CA ALA A 124 0.24 1.34 5.28
C ALA A 124 -0.72 0.43 4.48
N ARG A 125 -1.32 0.94 3.40
CA ARG A 125 -2.19 0.13 2.51
C ARG A 125 -1.44 -0.98 1.79
N VAL A 126 -0.17 -0.77 1.46
CA VAL A 126 0.67 -1.83 0.87
C VAL A 126 0.83 -3.01 1.83
N VAL A 127 0.93 -2.77 3.15
CA VAL A 127 0.91 -3.85 4.16
C VAL A 127 -0.36 -4.67 4.03
N ASP A 128 -1.51 -4.00 3.97
CA ASP A 128 -2.81 -4.66 3.90
C ASP A 128 -2.87 -5.61 2.71
N VAL A 129 -2.41 -5.15 1.53
CA VAL A 129 -2.34 -5.99 0.32
C VAL A 129 -1.37 -7.16 0.48
N ILE A 130 -0.18 -6.92 1.01
CA ILE A 130 0.88 -7.94 1.14
C ILE A 130 0.49 -9.02 2.16
N TYR A 131 -0.12 -8.64 3.27
CA TYR A 131 -0.37 -9.53 4.40
C TYR A 131 -1.84 -9.92 4.57
N LYS A 132 -2.70 -9.63 3.59
CA LYS A 132 -4.14 -9.93 3.66
C LYS A 132 -4.42 -11.41 3.93
N GLU A 133 -3.96 -12.25 3.01
CA GLU A 133 -4.26 -13.69 2.99
C GLU A 133 -3.13 -14.53 3.60
N GLY A 134 -1.90 -14.00 3.65
CA GLY A 134 -0.71 -14.69 4.16
C GLY A 134 0.52 -13.80 4.02
N ASP A 135 1.71 -14.33 4.28
CA ASP A 135 2.98 -13.61 4.04
C ASP A 135 3.32 -13.64 2.53
N ALA A 136 2.68 -12.76 1.74
CA ALA A 136 2.96 -12.65 0.32
C ALA A 136 4.30 -11.94 0.01
N TYR A 137 4.98 -11.42 1.04
CA TYR A 137 6.30 -10.81 0.90
C TYR A 137 7.37 -11.88 0.75
N THR A 138 7.41 -12.84 1.67
CA THR A 138 8.36 -13.95 1.64
C THR A 138 7.86 -15.07 0.72
N HIS A 139 6.56 -15.37 0.80
CA HIS A 139 5.94 -16.51 0.12
C HIS A 139 4.94 -16.01 -0.93
N VAL A 140 5.48 -15.51 -2.05
CA VAL A 140 4.67 -14.90 -3.11
C VAL A 140 3.67 -15.89 -3.72
N GLY A 141 2.40 -15.73 -3.34
CA GLY A 141 1.27 -16.52 -3.83
C GLY A 141 0.86 -16.18 -5.28
N LYS A 142 -0.12 -16.92 -5.80
CA LYS A 142 -0.64 -16.70 -7.17
C LYS A 142 -1.25 -15.31 -7.34
N GLU A 143 -1.98 -14.84 -6.33
CA GLU A 143 -2.65 -13.53 -6.34
C GLU A 143 -1.62 -12.40 -6.44
N MET A 144 -0.64 -12.34 -5.54
CA MET A 144 0.42 -11.33 -5.60
C MET A 144 1.21 -11.36 -6.91
N LYS A 145 1.49 -12.55 -7.47
CA LYS A 145 2.12 -12.66 -8.81
C LYS A 145 1.24 -12.06 -9.91
N TYR A 146 -0.08 -12.31 -9.84
CA TYR A 146 -1.04 -11.73 -10.78
C TYR A 146 -1.13 -10.21 -10.63
N ASP A 147 -1.19 -9.70 -9.40
CA ASP A 147 -1.24 -8.26 -9.13
C ASP A 147 0.01 -7.55 -9.65
N VAL A 148 1.20 -8.10 -9.39
CA VAL A 148 2.46 -7.56 -9.90
C VAL A 148 2.52 -7.61 -11.43
N ALA A 149 2.16 -8.75 -12.03
CA ALA A 149 2.16 -8.90 -13.48
C ALA A 149 1.17 -7.94 -14.16
N SER A 150 -0.03 -7.83 -13.62
CA SER A 150 -1.05 -6.93 -14.16
C SER A 150 -0.71 -5.45 -13.95
N LEU A 151 0.06 -5.07 -12.93
CA LEU A 151 0.50 -3.68 -12.76
C LEU A 151 1.73 -3.31 -13.60
N LEU A 152 2.69 -4.23 -13.75
CA LEU A 152 4.02 -3.91 -14.30
C LEU A 152 4.32 -4.53 -15.66
N ILE A 153 3.60 -5.58 -16.06
CA ILE A 153 3.82 -6.31 -17.32
C ILE A 153 2.68 -6.05 -18.29
N ASP A 154 1.43 -6.19 -17.85
CA ASP A 154 0.24 -5.96 -18.67
C ASP A 154 -0.82 -5.08 -17.96
N PRO A 155 -0.61 -3.75 -17.92
CA PRO A 155 -1.52 -2.81 -17.28
C PRO A 155 -2.94 -2.78 -17.87
N GLY A 156 -3.15 -3.34 -19.07
CA GLY A 156 -4.46 -3.42 -19.70
C GLY A 156 -5.39 -4.46 -19.03
N ALA A 157 -4.83 -5.51 -18.43
CA ALA A 157 -5.59 -6.62 -17.87
C ALA A 157 -6.39 -6.25 -16.61
N LEU A 158 -5.84 -5.40 -15.73
CA LEU A 158 -6.55 -4.86 -14.56
C LEU A 158 -7.73 -3.99 -14.98
N PHE A 159 -7.55 -3.09 -15.95
CA PHE A 159 -8.64 -2.24 -16.43
C PHE A 159 -9.77 -3.06 -17.06
N LEU A 160 -9.43 -4.07 -17.87
CA LEU A 160 -10.42 -4.94 -18.53
C LEU A 160 -11.14 -5.89 -17.57
N GLY A 161 -10.44 -6.44 -16.56
CA GLY A 161 -11.05 -7.32 -15.56
C GLY A 161 -12.08 -6.61 -14.67
N TRP A 162 -11.75 -5.39 -14.21
CA TRP A 162 -12.63 -4.59 -13.35
C TRP A 162 -13.78 -3.95 -14.13
N THR A 163 -13.56 -3.50 -15.36
CA THR A 163 -14.64 -3.02 -16.23
C THR A 163 -15.59 -4.15 -16.60
N LYS A 164 -15.10 -5.37 -16.83
CA LYS A 164 -15.96 -6.54 -17.04
C LYS A 164 -16.81 -6.87 -15.82
N GLY A 165 -16.23 -6.90 -14.62
CA GLY A 165 -16.99 -7.11 -13.38
C GLY A 165 -18.04 -6.02 -13.11
N LEU A 166 -17.72 -4.76 -13.41
CA LEU A 166 -18.66 -3.65 -13.31
C LEU A 166 -19.76 -3.72 -14.39
N VAL A 167 -19.41 -4.03 -15.63
CA VAL A 167 -20.36 -4.24 -16.74
C VAL A 167 -21.28 -5.42 -16.44
N ASP A 168 -20.75 -6.53 -15.93
CA ASP A 168 -21.53 -7.70 -15.54
C ASP A 168 -22.48 -7.37 -14.37
N ALA A 169 -22.05 -6.60 -13.38
CA ALA A 169 -22.91 -6.13 -12.29
C ALA A 169 -24.04 -5.21 -12.80
N ILE A 170 -23.72 -4.30 -13.73
CA ILE A 170 -24.69 -3.41 -14.37
C ILE A 170 -25.69 -4.19 -15.23
N SER A 171 -25.21 -5.11 -16.07
CA SER A 171 -26.02 -5.97 -16.94
C SER A 171 -26.91 -6.94 -16.16
N ASN A 172 -26.52 -7.33 -14.94
CA ASN A 172 -27.32 -8.15 -14.03
C ASN A 172 -28.30 -7.35 -13.15
N GLY A 173 -28.56 -6.08 -13.49
CA GLY A 173 -29.64 -5.30 -12.89
C GLY A 173 -29.31 -4.62 -11.56
N PHE A 174 -28.03 -4.55 -11.17
CA PHE A 174 -27.61 -3.91 -9.91
C PHE A 174 -27.99 -2.42 -9.81
N LEU A 175 -28.17 -1.73 -10.94
CA LEU A 175 -28.61 -0.33 -11.00
C LEU A 175 -30.14 -0.15 -11.11
N GLY A 176 -30.90 -1.23 -11.37
CA GLY A 176 -32.36 -1.16 -11.53
C GLY A 176 -33.14 -0.89 -10.23
N SER A 177 -32.47 -0.93 -9.08
CA SER A 177 -33.04 -0.67 -7.76
C SER A 177 -32.78 0.74 -7.23
N TRP A 178 -32.10 1.61 -7.99
CA TRP A 178 -31.69 2.94 -7.55
C TRP A 178 -32.58 4.04 -8.15
N PRO A 179 -33.05 5.02 -7.36
CA PRO A 179 -33.85 6.13 -7.89
C PRO A 179 -33.02 7.00 -8.85
N SER A 180 -33.70 7.54 -9.88
CA SER A 180 -33.17 8.17 -11.10
C SER A 180 -32.29 9.43 -10.93
N ALA A 181 -31.84 9.74 -9.71
CA ALA A 181 -31.11 10.97 -9.38
C ALA A 181 -29.79 10.73 -8.61
N ALA A 182 -29.24 9.51 -8.62
CA ALA A 182 -27.95 9.24 -7.97
C ALA A 182 -26.78 9.68 -8.86
N VAL A 183 -26.08 10.76 -8.48
CA VAL A 183 -24.75 11.08 -8.98
C VAL A 183 -23.74 10.27 -8.16
N ILE A 184 -23.17 9.22 -8.75
CA ILE A 184 -22.08 8.48 -8.10
C ILE A 184 -20.76 9.11 -8.52
N CYS A 185 -20.14 9.85 -7.59
CA CYS A 185 -18.77 10.32 -7.75
C CYS A 185 -17.84 9.27 -7.12
N VAL A 186 -17.27 8.38 -7.92
CA VAL A 186 -16.21 7.47 -7.45
C VAL A 186 -14.86 8.07 -7.80
N ARG A 187 -14.14 8.55 -6.79
CA ARG A 187 -12.79 9.11 -6.95
C ARG A 187 -11.77 7.96 -6.90
N PHE A 188 -11.33 7.50 -8.07
CA PHE A 188 -10.14 6.65 -8.19
C PHE A 188 -8.98 7.47 -8.79
N GLU A 189 -7.78 7.32 -8.23
CA GLU A 189 -6.70 8.31 -8.30
C GLU A 189 -6.17 8.75 -9.69
N PHE A 190 -6.68 8.29 -10.85
CA PHE A 190 -6.23 8.82 -12.15
C PHE A 190 -7.27 8.90 -13.30
N VAL A 191 -8.59 8.69 -13.09
CA VAL A 191 -9.62 8.90 -14.15
C VAL A 191 -10.91 9.45 -13.53
N LEU A 192 -11.48 10.50 -14.14
CA LEU A 192 -12.81 11.04 -13.80
C LEU A 192 -13.83 10.50 -14.82
N LEU A 193 -14.75 9.64 -14.40
CA LEU A 193 -15.83 9.11 -15.24
C LEU A 193 -17.11 9.89 -14.95
N TYR A 194 -17.67 10.59 -15.95
CA TYR A 194 -19.01 11.18 -15.87
C TYR A 194 -20.01 10.22 -16.51
N LEU A 195 -20.94 9.69 -15.71
CA LEU A 195 -22.12 8.99 -16.21
C LEU A 195 -23.33 9.90 -15.97
N THR A 196 -23.75 10.62 -17.00
CA THR A 196 -25.07 11.26 -17.03
C THR A 196 -26.04 10.31 -17.72
N CYS A 197 -27.05 9.84 -16.99
CA CYS A 197 -28.16 9.12 -17.61
C CYS A 197 -29.07 10.16 -18.28
N ASN A 198 -28.76 10.49 -19.53
CA ASN A 198 -29.77 11.01 -20.45
C ASN A 198 -29.55 10.33 -21.79
N SER A 199 -30.64 9.87 -22.38
CA SER A 199 -30.73 9.03 -23.57
C SER A 199 -29.88 9.53 -24.74
N SER A 200 -28.64 9.07 -24.86
CA SER A 200 -27.83 8.82 -26.07
C SER A 200 -26.36 8.62 -25.65
N ILE A 201 -25.84 7.40 -25.79
CA ILE A 201 -24.44 7.05 -25.48
C ILE A 201 -23.60 7.21 -26.76
N GLU A 202 -22.59 8.10 -26.75
CA GLU A 202 -21.42 8.02 -27.62
C GLU A 202 -20.15 7.92 -26.76
N ILE A 203 -19.30 6.93 -27.05
CA ILE A 203 -18.01 6.69 -26.37
C ILE A 203 -16.91 6.84 -27.42
N GLY A 204 -15.93 7.72 -27.16
CA GLY A 204 -14.70 7.84 -27.97
C GLY A 204 -13.45 8.03 -27.09
N LEU A 205 -12.43 7.20 -27.30
CA LEU A 205 -11.11 7.26 -26.63
C LEU A 205 -9.99 7.14 -27.69
N ARG A 206 -8.96 7.99 -27.59
CA ARG A 206 -7.75 7.99 -28.46
C ARG A 206 -6.50 8.03 -27.58
N LEU A 207 -5.50 7.18 -27.84
CA LEU A 207 -4.23 7.11 -27.11
C LEU A 207 -3.03 7.03 -28.07
N HIS A 208 -1.96 7.80 -27.80
CA HIS A 208 -0.61 7.64 -28.37
C HIS A 208 0.45 8.11 -27.35
N TYR A 209 1.56 7.38 -27.18
CA TYR A 209 2.78 7.90 -26.52
C TYR A 209 4.07 7.37 -27.18
N THR A 210 5.01 8.29 -27.46
CA THR A 210 6.28 8.10 -28.20
C THR A 210 7.40 9.01 -27.64
N ARG A 211 7.88 8.85 -26.39
CA ARG A 211 8.90 9.76 -25.79
C ARG A 211 10.03 9.06 -24.97
N PRO A 212 11.25 9.64 -24.90
CA PRO A 212 12.45 9.03 -24.31
C PRO A 212 12.53 9.08 -22.76
N LEU A 213 13.35 8.19 -22.16
CA LEU A 213 13.59 8.02 -20.71
C LEU A 213 15.07 8.32 -20.35
N LEU A 214 15.34 8.88 -19.16
CA LEU A 214 16.69 9.16 -18.64
C LEU A 214 17.09 8.20 -17.51
N LEU A 215 18.27 7.58 -17.58
CA LEU A 215 18.79 6.71 -16.51
C LEU A 215 19.35 7.55 -15.34
N VAL A 216 18.77 7.37 -14.16
CA VAL A 216 19.11 8.10 -12.93
C VAL A 216 20.06 7.31 -12.03
N ALA A 217 19.81 6.01 -11.86
CA ALA A 217 20.66 5.15 -11.04
C ALA A 217 20.59 3.69 -11.50
N SER A 218 21.62 2.91 -11.21
CA SER A 218 21.61 1.46 -11.44
C SER A 218 22.30 0.70 -10.31
N TRP A 219 21.76 -0.43 -9.90
CA TRP A 219 22.41 -1.33 -8.94
C TRP A 219 22.12 -2.80 -9.24
N LYS A 220 22.85 -3.71 -8.58
CA LYS A 220 22.62 -5.15 -8.66
C LYS A 220 22.24 -5.72 -7.30
N MET A 221 21.23 -6.58 -7.28
CA MET A 221 20.82 -7.32 -6.08
C MET A 221 20.38 -8.72 -6.50
N GLY A 222 20.98 -9.75 -5.89
CA GLY A 222 20.63 -11.15 -6.16
C GLY A 222 20.82 -11.60 -7.62
N GLY A 223 21.78 -11.03 -8.35
CA GLY A 223 22.01 -11.35 -9.78
C GLY A 223 21.17 -10.53 -10.77
N THR A 224 20.14 -9.82 -10.29
CA THR A 224 19.27 -8.97 -11.11
C THR A 224 19.79 -7.53 -11.13
N SER A 225 19.87 -6.94 -12.31
CA SER A 225 20.23 -5.53 -12.48
C SER A 225 18.97 -4.68 -12.38
N HIS A 226 19.03 -3.60 -11.62
CA HIS A 226 17.93 -2.69 -11.38
C HIS A 226 18.33 -1.32 -11.94
N LEU A 227 17.47 -0.71 -12.76
CA LEU A 227 17.67 0.62 -13.31
C LEU A 227 16.54 1.53 -12.81
N LEU A 228 16.89 2.69 -12.26
CA LEU A 228 15.96 3.75 -11.91
C LEU A 228 15.97 4.79 -13.05
N LEU A 229 14.84 4.97 -13.72
CA LEU A 229 14.67 5.87 -14.87
C LEU A 229 13.73 7.02 -14.52
N LEU A 230 14.03 8.23 -14.98
CA LEU A 230 13.15 9.40 -14.90
C LEU A 230 12.49 9.64 -16.26
N GLY A 231 11.17 9.64 -16.27
CA GLY A 231 10.36 10.03 -17.42
C GLY A 231 10.31 11.54 -17.60
N ALA A 232 10.07 11.99 -18.83
CA ALA A 232 9.86 13.40 -19.14
C ALA A 232 8.60 14.00 -18.48
N ASP A 233 7.76 13.15 -17.89
CA ASP A 233 6.60 13.51 -17.06
C ASP A 233 6.96 13.67 -15.57
N GLY A 234 8.25 13.56 -15.22
CA GLY A 234 8.74 13.71 -13.85
C GLY A 234 8.55 12.47 -12.98
N ARG A 235 8.09 11.34 -13.55
CA ARG A 235 7.88 10.10 -12.80
C ARG A 235 9.13 9.21 -12.80
N LEU A 236 9.39 8.57 -11.66
CA LEU A 236 10.46 7.59 -11.51
C LEU A 236 9.93 6.18 -11.79
N TYR A 237 10.69 5.42 -12.56
CA TYR A 237 10.41 4.06 -12.98
C TYR A 237 11.56 3.15 -12.55
N VAL A 238 11.26 1.95 -12.04
CA VAL A 238 12.29 0.95 -11.75
C VAL A 238 12.17 -0.18 -12.76
N LEU A 239 13.20 -0.37 -13.58
CA LEU A 239 13.29 -1.43 -14.57
C LEU A 239 14.19 -2.55 -14.02
N LEU A 240 13.69 -3.78 -14.03
CA LEU A 240 14.44 -4.97 -13.63
C LEU A 240 14.95 -5.69 -14.88
N LEU A 241 16.28 -5.77 -15.02
CA LEU A 241 16.95 -6.53 -16.06
C LEU A 241 17.60 -7.76 -15.42
N SER A 242 16.91 -8.89 -15.56
CA SER A 242 17.48 -10.21 -15.27
C SER A 242 18.24 -10.66 -16.51
N LEU A 243 19.55 -10.88 -16.38
CA LEU A 243 20.30 -11.61 -17.43
C LEU A 243 19.78 -13.05 -17.41
N ILE A 244 19.14 -13.46 -18.50
CA ILE A 244 18.92 -14.89 -18.81
C ILE A 244 20.29 -15.49 -19.16
#